data_AF-Q0KFE4-F1
#
_entry.id   AF-Q0KFE4-F1
#
_cell.length_a   1.000
_cell.length_b   1.000
_cell.length_c   1.000
_cell.angle_alpha   90.00
_cell.angle_beta   90.00
_cell.angle_gamma   90.00
#
_symmetry.space_group_name_H-M   'P 1'
#
loop_
_entity.id
_entity.type
_entity.pdbx_description
1 polymer ?
#
loop_
_entity_poly.entity_id
_entity_poly.type
_entity_poly.pdbx_seq_one_letter_code
_entity_poly.pdbx_strand_id
1 'polypeptide(L)'
;MIEIIRPGALASVQDLGRTGFRRFGVGRCGAMDMLAVEVGNRLLGNAPGCAAIEFTLGRAALRFHADMRVALAGAECGANLDGVPVWSWHAFDVHKGETLTLPSTRGGTRVYLCVAGGIEVEPVMGSRSTDLKSGFGGLGGRALQEGDRLTAGRPGLAAETDWIGVQAPAWALPASIAGKATPVRMLPGPEYEDFDAASRAALWQADWTVTPNSNRMGLRLNGPALARRAERSADLLSHGVVPGVMQVPPGGQPIALMADAQTTGGYPKIGVVIGADLWRLAQVPLGAPVRFVQVTLAQAEAAQAELERYLRQIDQALRWQGDGMPIAARRRASTRVAA
;
A
#
# COMPACT_ATOMS: atom_id res chain seq x y z
N MET A 1 0.91 -17.54 -17.17
CA MET A 1 1.36 -17.87 -15.80
C MET A 1 2.47 -16.93 -15.39
N ILE A 2 2.57 -16.60 -14.10
CA ILE A 2 3.64 -15.82 -13.47
C ILE A 2 4.31 -16.74 -12.46
N GLU A 3 5.63 -16.91 -12.53
CA GLU A 3 6.41 -17.71 -11.59
C GLU A 3 7.21 -16.81 -10.66
N ILE A 4 7.16 -17.10 -9.35
CA ILE A 4 7.99 -16.44 -8.34
C ILE A 4 9.39 -17.06 -8.37
N ILE A 5 10.35 -16.35 -8.95
CA ILE A 5 11.77 -16.76 -8.92
C ILE A 5 12.39 -16.39 -7.57
N ARG A 6 11.99 -15.24 -7.01
CA ARG A 6 12.41 -14.81 -5.68
C ARG A 6 11.31 -13.95 -5.06
N PRO A 7 10.78 -14.29 -3.87
CA PRO A 7 9.68 -13.53 -3.26
C PRO A 7 10.14 -12.23 -2.56
N GLY A 8 11.44 -12.03 -2.35
CA GLY A 8 11.95 -10.94 -1.51
C GLY A 8 11.72 -11.20 -0.02
N ALA A 9 11.58 -10.14 0.78
CA ALA A 9 11.41 -10.27 2.23
C ALA A 9 10.02 -10.80 2.61
N LEU A 10 8.98 -10.33 1.92
CA LEU A 10 7.61 -10.81 2.04
C LEU A 10 6.86 -10.47 0.77
N ALA A 11 6.23 -11.47 0.16
CA ALA A 11 5.30 -11.30 -0.94
C ALA A 11 3.97 -12.00 -0.64
N SER A 12 2.84 -11.37 -0.96
CA SER A 12 1.51 -11.95 -0.77
C SER A 12 0.51 -11.43 -1.80
N VAL A 13 -0.52 -12.23 -2.10
CA VAL A 13 -1.61 -11.79 -2.96
C VAL A 13 -2.54 -10.91 -2.14
N GLN A 14 -2.86 -9.72 -2.62
CA GLN A 14 -3.70 -8.76 -1.93
C GLN A 14 -4.70 -8.11 -2.88
N ASP A 15 -5.96 -7.99 -2.46
CA ASP A 15 -6.95 -7.09 -3.06
C ASP A 15 -7.27 -5.95 -2.08
N LEU A 16 -8.47 -5.36 -2.12
CA LEU A 16 -8.87 -4.28 -1.20
C LEU A 16 -9.40 -4.77 0.16
N GLY A 17 -9.30 -6.09 0.40
CA GLY A 17 -9.62 -6.76 1.64
C GLY A 17 -11.05 -7.29 1.71
N ARG A 18 -11.34 -7.93 2.85
CA ARG A 18 -12.62 -8.59 3.17
C ARG A 18 -13.48 -7.68 4.01
N THR A 19 -14.75 -7.54 3.66
CA THR A 19 -15.72 -6.71 4.39
C THR A 19 -16.88 -7.55 4.89
N GLY A 20 -17.55 -7.12 5.96
CA GLY A 20 -18.70 -7.82 6.55
C GLY A 20 -18.38 -8.89 7.62
N PHE A 21 -17.11 -9.28 7.77
CA PHE A 21 -16.72 -10.38 8.68
C PHE A 21 -16.03 -9.96 9.99
N ARG A 22 -15.74 -8.67 10.21
CA ARG A 22 -15.03 -8.20 11.43
C ARG A 22 -15.73 -8.57 12.75
N ARG A 23 -17.06 -8.63 12.75
CA ARG A 23 -17.85 -9.07 13.92
C ARG A 23 -17.61 -10.54 14.31
N PHE A 24 -17.07 -11.35 13.39
CA PHE A 24 -16.73 -12.76 13.61
C PHE A 24 -15.25 -12.97 13.91
N GLY A 25 -14.49 -11.90 14.21
CA GLY A 25 -13.05 -12.00 14.48
C GLY A 25 -12.15 -12.00 13.24
N VAL A 26 -12.73 -11.87 12.05
CA VAL A 26 -11.97 -11.90 10.79
C VAL A 26 -11.45 -10.51 10.42
N GLY A 27 -10.13 -10.38 10.25
CA GLY A 27 -9.48 -9.14 9.82
C GLY A 27 -9.92 -8.70 8.42
N ARG A 28 -9.77 -7.40 8.11
CA ARG A 28 -10.04 -6.90 6.76
C ARG A 28 -8.95 -7.36 5.79
N CYS A 29 -7.69 -7.40 6.22
CA CYS A 29 -6.54 -7.59 5.34
C CYS A 29 -6.58 -6.59 4.18
N GLY A 30 -6.12 -6.98 3.00
CA GLY A 30 -6.02 -6.06 1.87
C GLY A 30 -4.60 -5.55 1.68
N ALA A 31 -4.40 -4.86 0.57
CA ALA A 31 -3.19 -4.11 0.32
C ALA A 31 -2.97 -3.07 1.43
N MET A 32 -1.73 -2.97 1.91
CA MET A 32 -1.37 -1.95 2.90
C MET A 32 -1.45 -0.53 2.32
N ASP A 33 -1.16 -0.41 1.03
CA ASP A 33 -1.33 0.79 0.20
C ASP A 33 -2.38 0.45 -0.86
N MET A 34 -3.64 0.64 -0.48
CA MET A 34 -4.80 0.39 -1.35
C MET A 34 -4.78 1.30 -2.59
N LEU A 35 -4.22 2.52 -2.47
CA LEU A 35 -4.15 3.48 -3.56
C LEU A 35 -3.27 2.96 -4.71
N ALA A 36 -2.12 2.36 -4.40
CA ALA A 36 -1.24 1.76 -5.40
C ALA A 36 -1.94 0.63 -6.17
N VAL A 37 -2.65 -0.26 -5.49
CA VAL A 37 -3.42 -1.34 -6.14
C VAL A 37 -4.55 -0.78 -7.00
N GLU A 38 -5.29 0.20 -6.47
CA GLU A 38 -6.38 0.87 -7.17
C GLU A 38 -5.91 1.56 -8.46
N VAL A 39 -4.77 2.25 -8.44
CA VAL A 39 -4.21 2.90 -9.62
C VAL A 39 -3.63 1.87 -10.59
N GLY A 40 -2.85 0.91 -10.10
CA GLY A 40 -2.27 -0.15 -10.93
C GLY A 40 -3.34 -0.93 -11.69
N ASN A 41 -4.45 -1.26 -11.04
CA ASN A 41 -5.60 -1.89 -11.71
C ASN A 41 -6.27 -0.99 -12.75
N ARG A 42 -6.45 0.31 -12.46
CA ARG A 42 -7.03 1.25 -13.44
C ARG A 42 -6.18 1.34 -14.71
N LEU A 43 -4.86 1.41 -14.59
CA LEU A 43 -3.93 1.43 -15.73
C LEU A 43 -4.07 0.21 -16.66
N LEU A 44 -4.64 -0.89 -16.15
CA LEU A 44 -4.87 -2.14 -16.87
C LEU A 44 -6.32 -2.34 -17.32
N GLY A 45 -7.19 -1.35 -17.09
CA GLY A 45 -8.63 -1.48 -17.35
C GLY A 45 -9.28 -2.58 -16.51
N ASN A 46 -8.74 -2.87 -15.32
CA ASN A 46 -9.32 -3.79 -14.36
C ASN A 46 -10.35 -3.07 -13.47
N ALA A 47 -11.18 -3.84 -12.79
CA ALA A 47 -11.90 -3.32 -11.63
C ALA A 47 -10.87 -2.88 -10.56
N PRO A 48 -11.08 -1.76 -9.85
CA PRO A 48 -10.10 -1.22 -8.89
C PRO A 48 -9.62 -2.22 -7.83
N GLY A 49 -10.49 -3.17 -7.45
CA GLY A 49 -10.20 -4.19 -6.44
C GLY A 49 -9.73 -5.54 -6.96
N CYS A 50 -9.28 -5.65 -8.22
CA CYS A 50 -8.61 -6.85 -8.70
C CYS A 50 -7.35 -7.15 -7.84
N ALA A 51 -7.09 -8.44 -7.60
CA ALA A 51 -5.96 -8.84 -6.78
C ALA A 51 -4.62 -8.55 -7.47
N ALA A 52 -3.65 -8.12 -6.69
CA ALA A 52 -2.28 -7.82 -7.07
C ALA A 52 -1.31 -8.59 -6.18
N ILE A 53 -0.02 -8.60 -6.52
CA ILE A 53 1.03 -9.11 -5.64
C ILE A 53 1.65 -7.92 -4.89
N GLU A 54 1.56 -7.92 -3.56
CA GLU A 54 2.24 -6.96 -2.69
C GLU A 54 3.63 -7.50 -2.32
N PHE A 55 4.69 -6.76 -2.68
CA PHE A 55 6.07 -7.02 -2.28
C PHE A 55 6.52 -6.01 -1.22
N THR A 56 7.11 -6.51 -0.15
CA THR A 56 7.71 -5.70 0.91
C THR A 56 9.22 -5.59 0.72
N LEU A 57 9.74 -4.36 0.67
CA LEU A 57 11.15 -3.99 0.47
C LEU A 57 11.74 -4.38 -0.90
N GLY A 58 10.92 -4.83 -1.84
CA GLY A 58 11.38 -5.33 -3.14
C GLY A 58 12.26 -6.57 -2.98
N ARG A 59 13.43 -6.56 -3.63
CA ARG A 59 14.39 -7.69 -3.70
C ARG A 59 13.76 -8.98 -4.23
N ALA A 60 12.83 -8.84 -5.17
CA ALA A 60 12.04 -9.91 -5.73
C ALA A 60 12.35 -10.10 -7.22
N ALA A 61 12.01 -11.26 -7.76
CA ALA A 61 12.12 -11.57 -9.18
C ALA A 61 10.98 -12.48 -9.60
N LEU A 62 10.39 -12.20 -10.77
CA LEU A 62 9.30 -12.97 -11.34
C LEU A 62 9.58 -13.28 -12.81
N ARG A 63 9.19 -14.46 -13.27
CA ARG A 63 9.25 -14.85 -14.68
C ARG A 63 7.86 -14.99 -15.27
N PHE A 64 7.65 -14.42 -16.44
CA PHE A 64 6.40 -14.52 -17.16
C PHE A 64 6.46 -15.68 -18.16
N HIS A 65 5.47 -16.58 -18.10
CA HIS A 65 5.38 -17.75 -18.99
C HIS A 65 4.33 -17.58 -20.11
N ALA A 66 3.77 -16.38 -20.22
CA ALA A 66 2.89 -15.95 -21.29
C ALA A 66 3.05 -14.43 -21.46
N ASP A 67 2.72 -13.93 -22.64
CA ASP A 67 2.62 -12.48 -22.84
C ASP A 67 1.52 -11.92 -21.93
N MET A 68 1.74 -10.75 -21.34
CA MET A 68 0.80 -10.11 -20.42
C MET A 68 0.97 -8.60 -20.44
N ARG A 69 -0.10 -7.87 -20.11
CA ARG A 69 0.01 -6.47 -19.69
C ARG A 69 0.01 -6.39 -18.17
N VAL A 70 0.98 -5.67 -17.61
CA VAL A 70 1.17 -5.53 -16.17
C VAL A 70 1.36 -4.07 -15.78
N ALA A 71 1.15 -3.75 -14.51
CA ALA A 71 1.43 -2.44 -13.96
C ALA A 71 2.18 -2.55 -12.64
N LEU A 72 3.20 -1.71 -12.49
CA LEU A 72 3.87 -1.50 -11.21
C LEU A 72 3.30 -0.26 -10.54
N ALA A 73 3.12 -0.31 -9.22
CA ALA A 73 2.68 0.82 -8.40
C ALA A 73 3.29 0.77 -6.99
N GLY A 74 3.15 1.86 -6.24
CA GLY A 74 3.71 2.00 -4.90
C GLY A 74 5.14 2.55 -4.91
N ALA A 75 6.03 1.93 -4.13
CA ALA A 75 7.40 2.38 -3.95
C ALA A 75 8.25 2.18 -5.22
N GLU A 76 9.07 3.17 -5.55
CA GLU A 76 10.06 3.03 -6.61
C GLU A 76 11.22 2.14 -6.17
N CYS A 77 11.68 1.24 -7.05
CA CYS A 77 12.74 0.29 -6.74
C CYS A 77 13.79 0.13 -7.86
N GLY A 78 13.70 0.90 -8.94
CA GLY A 78 14.57 0.74 -10.12
C GLY A 78 14.30 -0.58 -10.82
N ALA A 79 13.03 -0.93 -10.99
CA ALA A 79 12.60 -2.19 -11.57
C ALA A 79 13.13 -2.37 -13.00
N ASN A 80 13.35 -3.62 -13.38
CA ASN A 80 14.00 -3.98 -14.62
C ASN A 80 13.39 -5.24 -15.24
N LEU A 81 13.08 -5.20 -16.54
CA LEU A 81 12.56 -6.29 -17.33
C LEU A 81 13.64 -6.71 -18.34
N ASP A 82 14.34 -7.81 -18.07
CA ASP A 82 15.44 -8.33 -18.91
C ASP A 82 16.45 -7.27 -19.41
N GLY A 83 16.88 -6.38 -18.52
CA GLY A 83 17.82 -5.30 -18.82
C GLY A 83 17.14 -3.97 -19.15
N VAL A 84 15.85 -3.93 -19.46
CA VAL A 84 15.10 -2.71 -19.76
C VAL A 84 14.51 -2.10 -18.48
N PRO A 85 14.81 -0.83 -18.15
CA PRO A 85 14.20 -0.16 -17.01
C PRO A 85 12.68 -0.01 -17.17
N VAL A 86 11.93 -0.32 -16.11
CA VAL A 86 10.49 -0.08 -15.99
C VAL A 86 10.22 0.69 -14.70
N TRP A 87 9.14 1.48 -14.68
CA TRP A 87 8.89 2.44 -13.59
C TRP A 87 7.63 2.11 -12.81
N SER A 88 7.61 2.53 -11.55
CA SER A 88 6.37 2.50 -10.76
C SER A 88 5.35 3.49 -11.31
N TRP A 89 4.08 3.23 -11.05
CA TRP A 89 2.93 3.98 -11.56
C TRP A 89 2.78 3.95 -13.09
N HIS A 90 3.28 2.86 -13.70
CA HIS A 90 3.20 2.63 -15.14
C HIS A 90 2.67 1.24 -15.45
N ALA A 91 1.89 1.15 -16.52
CA ALA A 91 1.57 -0.10 -17.19
C ALA A 91 2.43 -0.29 -18.43
N PHE A 92 2.88 -1.53 -18.63
CA PHE A 92 3.74 -1.95 -19.71
C PHE A 92 3.46 -3.41 -20.07
N ASP A 93 3.89 -3.78 -21.26
CA ASP A 93 3.77 -5.14 -21.76
C ASP A 93 4.99 -5.97 -21.31
N VAL A 94 4.75 -7.24 -21.03
CA VAL A 94 5.78 -8.25 -20.79
C VAL A 94 5.56 -9.41 -21.75
N HIS A 95 6.63 -9.91 -22.33
CA HIS A 95 6.63 -11.04 -23.24
C HIS A 95 6.95 -12.33 -22.50
N LYS A 96 6.45 -13.44 -23.05
CA LYS A 96 6.77 -14.78 -22.57
C LYS A 96 8.29 -14.98 -22.51
N GLY A 97 8.76 -15.42 -21.35
CA GLY A 97 10.17 -15.69 -21.06
C GLY A 97 10.84 -14.59 -20.26
N GLU A 98 10.31 -13.36 -20.30
CA GLU A 98 10.93 -12.22 -19.64
C GLU A 98 10.88 -12.33 -18.12
N THR A 99 11.91 -11.77 -17.48
CA THR A 99 12.04 -11.73 -16.03
C THR A 99 11.99 -10.28 -15.53
N LEU A 100 11.00 -9.99 -14.69
CA LEU A 100 10.91 -8.74 -13.96
C LEU A 100 11.68 -8.87 -12.64
N THR A 101 12.70 -8.03 -12.47
CA THR A 101 13.49 -7.90 -11.26
C THR A 101 13.12 -6.63 -10.52
N LEU A 102 12.84 -6.75 -9.23
CA LEU A 102 12.55 -5.66 -8.31
C LEU A 102 13.73 -5.53 -7.33
N PRO A 103 14.63 -4.55 -7.47
CA PRO A 103 15.66 -4.27 -6.48
C PRO A 103 15.08 -3.78 -5.15
N SER A 104 15.95 -3.33 -4.23
CA SER A 104 15.52 -2.72 -2.98
C SER A 104 14.77 -1.41 -3.24
N THR A 105 13.69 -1.15 -2.50
CA THR A 105 12.91 0.09 -2.63
C THR A 105 13.71 1.33 -2.23
N ARG A 106 13.36 2.48 -2.83
CA ARG A 106 13.91 3.81 -2.57
C ARG A 106 12.81 4.71 -2.02
N GLY A 107 12.94 5.15 -0.77
CA GLY A 107 12.00 6.07 -0.11
C GLY A 107 10.65 5.48 0.34
N GLY A 108 10.20 4.37 -0.26
CA GLY A 108 8.99 3.63 0.12
C GLY A 108 9.28 2.19 0.59
N THR A 109 8.23 1.47 0.97
CA THR A 109 8.34 0.11 1.54
C THR A 109 7.66 -0.96 0.69
N ARG A 110 6.59 -0.61 -0.04
CA ARG A 110 5.72 -1.61 -0.68
C ARG A 110 5.56 -1.35 -2.16
N VAL A 111 5.82 -2.38 -2.96
CA VAL A 111 5.67 -2.39 -4.42
C VAL A 111 4.52 -3.34 -4.77
N TYR A 112 3.70 -2.97 -5.73
CA TYR A 112 2.57 -3.79 -6.18
C TYR A 112 2.73 -4.13 -7.65
N LEU A 113 2.59 -5.42 -7.97
CA LEU A 113 2.45 -5.88 -9.35
C LEU A 113 0.97 -6.20 -9.60
N CYS A 114 0.33 -5.36 -10.41
CA CYS A 114 -1.01 -5.62 -10.96
C CYS A 114 -0.86 -6.28 -12.32
N VAL A 115 -1.80 -7.15 -12.70
CA VAL A 115 -1.82 -7.82 -14.01
C VAL A 115 -3.20 -7.71 -14.64
N ALA A 116 -3.29 -7.70 -15.97
CA ALA A 116 -4.57 -7.62 -16.65
C ALA A 116 -5.50 -8.78 -16.21
N GLY A 117 -6.73 -8.42 -15.80
CA GLY A 117 -7.71 -9.33 -15.20
C GLY A 117 -7.51 -9.60 -13.69
N GLY A 118 -6.39 -9.18 -13.10
CA GLY A 118 -6.01 -9.47 -11.72
C GLY A 118 -5.41 -10.85 -11.53
N ILE A 119 -4.85 -11.09 -10.34
CA ILE A 119 -4.34 -12.40 -9.93
C ILE A 119 -5.51 -13.33 -9.60
N GLU A 120 -5.57 -14.46 -10.30
CA GLU A 120 -6.59 -15.48 -10.09
C GLU A 120 -6.18 -16.46 -9.00
N VAL A 121 -6.81 -16.28 -7.85
CA VAL A 121 -6.85 -17.22 -6.72
C VAL A 121 -8.28 -17.31 -6.21
N GLU A 122 -8.59 -18.39 -5.49
CA GLU A 122 -9.93 -18.61 -4.94
C GLU A 122 -10.30 -17.48 -3.95
N PRO A 123 -11.44 -16.79 -4.15
CA PRO A 123 -11.91 -15.81 -3.17
C PRO A 123 -12.39 -16.50 -1.89
N VAL A 124 -11.81 -16.12 -0.76
CA VAL A 124 -12.27 -16.54 0.57
C VAL A 124 -13.03 -15.38 1.20
N MET A 125 -14.31 -15.60 1.55
CA MET A 125 -15.17 -14.55 2.12
C MET A 125 -15.25 -13.30 1.22
N GLY A 126 -15.36 -13.52 -0.09
CA GLY A 126 -15.50 -12.45 -1.09
C GLY A 126 -14.21 -11.67 -1.40
N SER A 127 -13.05 -12.13 -0.92
CA SER A 127 -11.75 -11.47 -1.18
C SER A 127 -10.62 -12.47 -1.38
N ARG A 128 -9.65 -12.06 -2.19
CA ARG A 128 -8.44 -12.80 -2.55
C ARG A 128 -7.21 -12.44 -1.70
N SER A 129 -7.34 -11.56 -0.72
CA SER A 129 -6.23 -11.15 0.13
C SER A 129 -5.64 -12.28 0.98
N THR A 130 -4.33 -12.34 1.18
CA THR A 130 -3.76 -13.27 2.15
C THR A 130 -3.94 -12.72 3.57
N ASP A 131 -4.57 -13.48 4.46
CA ASP A 131 -4.47 -13.28 5.92
C ASP A 131 -3.36 -14.19 6.46
N LEU A 132 -2.18 -13.62 6.66
CA LEU A 132 -0.99 -14.37 7.10
C LEU A 132 -1.13 -14.91 8.53
N LYS A 133 -1.89 -14.23 9.38
CA LYS A 133 -2.06 -14.63 10.78
C LYS A 133 -3.05 -15.78 10.90
N SER A 134 -4.15 -15.68 10.16
CA SER A 134 -5.23 -16.66 10.21
C SER A 134 -5.03 -17.83 9.23
N GLY A 135 -4.11 -17.71 8.27
CA GLY A 135 -3.72 -18.80 7.38
C GLY A 135 -4.71 -19.10 6.26
N PHE A 136 -5.39 -18.08 5.70
CA PHE A 136 -6.31 -18.28 4.56
C PHE A 136 -6.25 -17.15 3.53
N GLY A 137 -6.86 -17.40 2.37
CA GLY A 137 -6.89 -16.46 1.24
C GLY A 137 -5.55 -16.37 0.50
N GLY A 138 -5.54 -15.68 -0.63
CA GLY A 138 -4.37 -15.65 -1.52
C GLY A 138 -3.99 -17.05 -2.01
N LEU A 139 -2.69 -17.34 -2.10
CA LEU A 139 -2.18 -18.66 -2.43
C LEU A 139 -1.96 -19.48 -1.14
N GLY A 140 -2.95 -20.30 -0.77
CA GLY A 140 -2.85 -21.22 0.36
C GLY A 140 -2.71 -20.55 1.73
N GLY A 141 -3.14 -19.29 1.90
CA GLY A 141 -3.11 -18.61 3.19
C GLY A 141 -1.72 -18.21 3.68
N ARG A 142 -0.71 -18.24 2.83
CA ARG A 142 0.69 -18.02 3.18
C ARG A 142 1.37 -16.96 2.33
N ALA A 143 2.56 -16.55 2.75
CA ALA A 143 3.47 -15.80 1.90
C ALA A 143 3.85 -16.63 0.66
N LEU A 144 4.07 -15.93 -0.46
CA LEU A 144 4.59 -16.52 -1.69
C LEU A 144 6.03 -17.00 -1.47
N GLN A 145 6.36 -18.12 -2.09
CA GLN A 145 7.64 -18.81 -2.02
C GLN A 145 8.23 -18.95 -3.41
N GLU A 146 9.53 -19.25 -3.47
CA GLU A 146 10.19 -19.59 -4.73
C GLU A 146 9.52 -20.80 -5.39
N GLY A 147 9.31 -20.71 -6.71
CA GLY A 147 8.64 -21.73 -7.50
C GLY A 147 7.11 -21.65 -7.51
N ASP A 148 6.50 -20.80 -6.67
CA ASP A 148 5.05 -20.57 -6.73
C ASP A 148 4.64 -20.00 -8.09
N ARG A 149 3.47 -20.42 -8.57
CA ARG A 149 2.92 -20.02 -9.86
C ARG A 149 1.53 -19.42 -9.69
N LEU A 150 1.31 -18.27 -10.30
CA LEU A 150 0.07 -17.50 -10.24
C LEU A 150 -0.51 -17.29 -11.65
N THR A 151 -1.83 -17.33 -11.75
CA THR A 151 -2.57 -17.08 -13.00
C THR A 151 -3.02 -15.62 -13.04
N ALA A 152 -2.94 -15.02 -14.23
CA ALA A 152 -3.53 -13.71 -14.51
C ALA A 152 -4.90 -13.95 -15.19
N GLY A 153 -5.92 -13.17 -14.85
CA GLY A 153 -7.27 -13.41 -15.35
C GLY A 153 -7.52 -13.02 -16.81
N ARG A 154 -6.66 -12.17 -17.38
CA ARG A 154 -6.67 -11.85 -18.81
C ARG A 154 -5.24 -11.84 -19.34
N PRO A 155 -4.60 -13.01 -19.55
CA PRO A 155 -3.28 -13.08 -20.15
C PRO A 155 -3.35 -12.68 -21.63
N GLY A 156 -2.22 -12.25 -22.19
CA GLY A 156 -2.08 -11.73 -23.54
C GLY A 156 -1.84 -10.23 -23.58
N LEU A 157 -1.53 -9.74 -24.78
CA LEU A 157 -1.41 -8.32 -25.08
C LEU A 157 -2.75 -7.85 -25.69
N ALA A 158 -3.32 -6.78 -25.16
CA ALA A 158 -4.31 -6.02 -25.92
C ALA A 158 -3.56 -5.30 -27.08
N ALA A 159 -4.24 -4.97 -28.17
CA ALA A 159 -3.65 -4.27 -29.33
C ALA A 159 -2.66 -3.16 -28.93
N GLU A 160 -1.60 -2.95 -29.73
CA GLU A 160 -0.44 -2.07 -29.45
C GLU A 160 -0.83 -0.84 -28.61
N THR A 161 -0.71 -0.97 -27.29
CA THR A 161 -1.05 0.09 -26.36
C THR A 161 0.25 0.53 -25.73
N ASP A 162 0.66 1.76 -26.04
CA ASP A 162 1.89 2.34 -25.49
C ASP A 162 1.94 2.23 -23.96
N TRP A 163 3.16 2.27 -23.42
CA TRP A 163 3.37 2.38 -21.99
C TRP A 163 2.65 3.62 -21.48
N ILE A 164 1.79 3.43 -20.48
CA ILE A 164 1.04 4.51 -19.87
C ILE A 164 1.46 4.66 -18.43
N GLY A 165 1.84 5.88 -18.08
CA GLY A 165 2.13 6.27 -16.71
C GLY A 165 1.12 7.28 -16.22
N VAL A 166 0.83 7.22 -14.92
CA VAL A 166 0.22 8.35 -14.22
C VAL A 166 1.23 8.95 -13.28
N GLN A 167 1.12 10.25 -13.06
CA GLN A 167 1.89 10.86 -12.00
C GLN A 167 1.48 10.22 -10.67
N ALA A 168 2.46 9.70 -9.93
CA ALA A 168 2.25 9.38 -8.52
C ALA A 168 1.65 10.61 -7.82
N PRO A 169 0.71 10.46 -6.88
CA PRO A 169 0.02 11.61 -6.33
C PRO A 169 1.04 12.64 -5.81
N ALA A 170 0.90 13.94 -6.10
CA ALA A 170 1.96 14.93 -5.80
C ALA A 170 2.25 15.09 -4.28
N TRP A 171 1.30 14.69 -3.44
CA TRP A 171 1.40 14.57 -1.98
C TRP A 171 1.92 13.19 -1.54
N ALA A 172 2.08 12.26 -2.48
CA ALA A 172 2.33 10.86 -2.22
C ALA A 172 3.79 10.49 -2.02
N LEU A 173 4.69 11.20 -2.68
CA LEU A 173 6.11 11.04 -2.46
C LEU A 173 6.73 12.43 -2.63
N PRO A 174 6.72 13.31 -1.60
CA PRO A 174 7.95 14.05 -1.41
C PRO A 174 8.98 12.94 -1.30
N ALA A 175 9.85 12.76 -2.31
CA ALA A 175 11.02 11.89 -2.18
C ALA A 175 11.53 12.19 -0.79
N SER A 176 11.41 11.24 0.14
CA SER A 176 11.56 11.53 1.57
C SER A 176 12.86 12.31 1.65
N ILE A 177 12.79 13.62 1.85
CA ILE A 177 14.00 14.42 1.77
C ILE A 177 14.77 13.88 2.95
N ALA A 178 15.89 13.19 2.69
CA ALA A 178 16.53 12.37 3.69
C ALA A 178 16.63 13.18 5.00
N GLY A 179 16.01 12.67 6.06
CA GLY A 179 15.94 13.36 7.36
C GLY A 179 14.67 14.15 7.67
N LYS A 180 13.70 14.30 6.76
CA LYS A 180 12.39 14.93 7.07
C LYS A 180 11.32 13.89 7.39
N ALA A 181 10.60 14.12 8.49
CA ALA A 181 9.48 13.29 8.90
C ALA A 181 8.33 13.33 7.88
N THR A 182 7.77 12.16 7.57
CA THR A 182 6.61 12.05 6.69
C THR A 182 5.38 12.58 7.42
N PRO A 183 4.69 13.63 6.93
CA PRO A 183 3.50 14.13 7.60
C PRO A 183 2.30 13.21 7.33
N VAL A 184 1.64 12.73 8.38
CA VAL A 184 0.46 11.85 8.30
C VAL A 184 -0.70 12.48 9.09
N ARG A 185 -1.82 12.73 8.42
CA ARG A 185 -3.00 13.36 9.03
C ARG A 185 -3.76 12.39 9.93
N MET A 186 -4.15 12.85 11.10
CA MET A 186 -4.80 12.04 12.13
C MET A 186 -5.85 12.83 12.91
N LEU A 187 -6.97 12.18 13.21
CA LEU A 187 -7.99 12.68 14.13
C LEU A 187 -7.63 12.30 15.58
N PRO A 188 -7.93 13.16 16.58
CA PRO A 188 -7.87 12.74 17.98
C PRO A 188 -8.84 11.58 18.22
N GLY A 189 -8.40 10.60 19.01
CA GLY A 189 -9.14 9.38 19.29
C GLY A 189 -10.12 9.54 20.47
N PRO A 190 -10.97 8.52 20.71
CA PRO A 190 -11.96 8.58 21.79
C PRO A 190 -11.35 8.75 23.18
N GLU A 191 -10.19 8.15 23.42
CA GLU A 191 -9.48 8.26 24.71
C GLU A 191 -8.38 9.32 24.69
N TYR A 192 -8.39 10.25 23.73
CA TYR A 192 -7.38 11.31 23.62
C TYR A 192 -7.26 12.16 24.90
N GLU A 193 -8.39 12.50 25.52
CA GLU A 193 -8.41 13.30 26.75
C GLU A 193 -7.94 12.56 28.00
N ASP A 194 -7.80 11.24 27.92
CA ASP A 194 -7.27 10.43 29.01
C ASP A 194 -5.75 10.50 29.11
N PHE A 195 -5.06 11.05 28.12
CA PHE A 195 -3.63 11.31 28.16
C PHE A 195 -3.36 12.69 28.78
N ASP A 196 -2.21 12.81 29.46
CA ASP A 196 -1.80 14.09 30.04
C ASP A 196 -1.47 15.13 28.95
N ALA A 197 -1.38 16.40 29.35
CA ALA A 197 -1.15 17.49 28.42
C ALA A 197 0.20 17.37 27.67
N ALA A 198 1.23 16.86 28.34
CA ALA A 198 2.56 16.68 27.74
C ALA A 198 2.55 15.60 26.64
N SER A 199 1.87 14.48 26.88
CA SER A 199 1.71 13.37 25.95
C SER A 199 0.88 13.78 24.74
N ARG A 200 -0.21 14.54 24.97
CA ARG A 200 -1.01 15.11 23.90
C ARG A 200 -0.22 16.10 23.04
N ALA A 201 0.64 16.92 23.63
CA ALA A 201 1.54 17.80 22.88
C ALA A 201 2.60 17.00 22.11
N ALA A 202 3.21 15.99 22.75
CA ALA A 202 4.23 15.14 22.16
C ALA A 202 3.71 14.38 20.92
N LEU A 203 2.46 13.91 20.94
CA LEU A 203 1.82 13.24 19.80
C LEU A 203 1.95 14.06 18.50
N TRP A 204 1.73 15.37 18.58
CA TRP A 204 1.68 16.28 17.44
C TRP A 204 3.02 16.94 17.12
N GLN A 205 3.89 17.11 18.12
CA GLN A 205 5.14 17.87 17.98
C GLN A 205 6.35 16.97 17.69
N ALA A 206 6.33 15.71 18.14
CA ALA A 206 7.45 14.80 17.99
C ALA A 206 7.49 14.15 16.60
N ASP A 207 8.70 13.75 16.22
CA ASP A 207 8.91 12.77 15.16
C ASP A 207 8.91 11.37 15.77
N TRP A 208 8.14 10.48 15.16
CA TRP A 208 7.96 9.10 15.58
C TRP A 208 8.69 8.18 14.62
N THR A 209 9.56 7.32 15.11
CA THR A 209 10.32 6.40 14.25
C THR A 209 9.58 5.10 14.07
N VAL A 210 9.35 4.65 12.83
CA VAL A 210 8.79 3.32 12.57
C VAL A 210 9.83 2.26 12.92
N THR A 211 9.54 1.39 13.87
CA THR A 211 10.52 0.42 14.40
C THR A 211 10.57 -0.87 13.56
N PRO A 212 11.68 -1.64 13.62
CA PRO A 212 11.80 -2.93 12.93
C PRO A 212 10.78 -4.01 13.35
N ASN A 213 10.16 -3.88 14.52
CA ASN A 213 9.11 -4.80 15.01
C ASN A 213 7.73 -4.54 14.37
N SER A 214 7.67 -3.69 13.34
CA SER A 214 6.46 -3.35 12.59
C SER A 214 6.15 -4.39 11.53
N ASN A 215 4.86 -4.66 11.33
CA ASN A 215 4.39 -5.59 10.31
C ASN A 215 3.02 -5.15 9.76
N ARG A 216 2.34 -6.04 9.01
CA ARG A 216 1.01 -5.78 8.44
C ARG A 216 -0.12 -5.67 9.47
N MET A 217 0.06 -6.14 10.70
CA MET A 217 -0.93 -5.96 11.77
C MET A 217 -0.85 -4.54 12.35
N GLY A 218 0.36 -4.03 12.52
CA GLY A 218 0.55 -2.68 13.06
C GLY A 218 1.99 -2.18 12.93
N LEU A 219 2.12 -0.87 12.71
CA LEU A 219 3.39 -0.17 12.78
C LEU A 219 3.65 0.26 14.21
N ARG A 220 4.76 -0.20 14.78
CA ARG A 220 5.20 0.15 16.13
C ARG A 220 6.08 1.37 16.04
N LEU A 221 5.72 2.42 16.76
CA LEU A 221 6.38 3.71 16.71
C LEU A 221 7.24 3.91 17.96
N ASN A 222 8.41 4.50 17.78
CA ASN A 222 9.30 4.89 18.87
C ASN A 222 9.40 6.43 18.96
N GLY A 223 9.20 6.97 20.16
CA GLY A 223 9.25 8.40 20.44
C GLY A 223 9.11 8.69 21.94
N PRO A 224 8.71 9.91 22.33
CA PRO A 224 8.39 10.22 23.72
C PRO A 224 7.34 9.25 24.27
N ALA A 225 7.55 8.73 25.48
CA ALA A 225 6.56 7.85 26.11
C ALA A 225 5.30 8.64 26.44
N LEU A 226 4.16 8.16 25.95
CA LEU A 226 2.85 8.77 26.19
C LEU A 226 2.23 8.21 27.47
N ALA A 227 1.94 9.09 28.43
CA ALA A 227 1.35 8.74 29.70
C ALA A 227 -0.15 9.01 29.72
N ARG A 228 -0.90 7.99 30.14
CA ARG A 228 -2.30 8.14 30.51
C ARG A 228 -2.38 8.74 31.93
N ARG A 229 -3.41 9.54 32.19
CA ARG A 229 -3.65 10.14 33.52
C ARG A 229 -3.80 9.05 34.58
N ALA A 230 -3.30 9.31 35.79
CA ALA A 230 -3.24 8.33 36.87
C ALA A 230 -4.63 7.85 37.32
N GLU A 231 -5.67 8.68 37.17
CA GLU A 231 -7.05 8.31 37.50
C GLU A 231 -7.69 7.33 36.50
N ARG A 232 -7.03 7.04 35.38
CA ARG A 232 -7.53 6.15 34.33
C ARG A 232 -6.84 4.79 34.42
N SER A 233 -7.62 3.73 34.29
CA SER A 233 -7.11 2.36 34.15
C SER A 233 -6.10 2.26 32.99
N ALA A 234 -5.07 1.43 33.10
CA ALA A 234 -4.18 1.16 31.95
C ALA A 234 -4.91 0.37 30.85
N ASP A 235 -5.79 -0.56 31.26
CA ASP A 235 -6.56 -1.43 30.38
C ASP A 235 -8.01 -0.96 30.23
N LEU A 236 -8.58 -1.21 29.05
CA LEU A 236 -9.98 -1.01 28.74
C LEU A 236 -10.66 -2.35 28.45
N LEU A 237 -11.99 -2.39 28.62
CA LEU A 237 -12.78 -3.48 28.06
C LEU A 237 -12.50 -3.60 26.56
N SER A 238 -12.45 -4.83 26.07
CA SER A 238 -12.19 -5.10 24.65
C SER A 238 -13.24 -4.41 23.78
N HIS A 239 -12.76 -3.61 22.84
CA HIS A 239 -13.60 -2.82 21.93
C HIS A 239 -13.17 -3.01 20.49
N GLY A 240 -14.10 -2.76 19.55
CA GLY A 240 -13.81 -2.81 18.12
C GLY A 240 -12.71 -1.83 17.74
N VAL A 241 -11.77 -2.27 16.91
CA VAL A 241 -10.74 -1.43 16.30
C VAL A 241 -10.80 -1.56 14.79
N VAL A 242 -10.16 -0.65 14.07
CA VAL A 242 -10.04 -0.64 12.60
C VAL A 242 -8.64 -0.18 12.19
N PRO A 243 -8.17 -0.48 10.97
CA PRO A 243 -6.94 0.10 10.45
C PRO A 243 -6.96 1.63 10.57
N GLY A 244 -5.83 2.21 10.97
CA GLY A 244 -5.64 3.63 11.27
C GLY A 244 -5.75 3.99 12.73
N VAL A 245 -6.43 3.18 13.55
CA VAL A 245 -6.46 3.39 15.01
C VAL A 245 -5.04 3.33 15.58
N MET A 246 -4.68 4.32 16.38
CA MET A 246 -3.41 4.39 17.10
C MET A 246 -3.64 4.00 18.56
N GLN A 247 -3.18 2.80 18.92
CA GLN A 247 -3.26 2.30 20.29
C GLN A 247 -2.00 2.63 21.07
N VAL A 248 -2.14 2.94 22.36
CA VAL A 248 -1.00 3.17 23.26
C VAL A 248 -1.03 2.12 24.38
N PRO A 249 -0.17 1.09 24.32
CA PRO A 249 0.00 0.14 25.42
C PRO A 249 0.61 0.80 26.68
N PRO A 250 0.66 0.09 27.83
CA PRO A 250 1.22 0.64 29.08
C PRO A 250 2.66 1.16 28.98
N GLY A 251 3.45 0.66 28.04
CA GLY A 251 4.82 1.15 27.77
C GLY A 251 4.88 2.52 27.07
N GLY A 252 3.74 3.15 26.75
CA GLY A 252 3.65 4.50 26.19
C GLY A 252 4.07 4.66 24.73
N GLN A 253 4.50 3.59 24.07
CA GLN A 253 4.93 3.60 22.66
C GLN A 253 3.76 3.24 21.73
N PRO A 254 3.32 4.15 20.84
CA PRO A 254 2.13 3.94 20.03
C PRO A 254 2.27 2.82 18.99
N ILE A 255 1.15 2.18 18.68
CA ILE A 255 1.02 1.18 17.61
C ILE A 255 -0.11 1.63 16.67
N ALA A 256 0.24 1.99 15.43
CA ALA A 256 -0.73 2.28 14.39
C ALA A 256 -1.23 0.97 13.77
N LEU A 257 -2.51 0.65 13.94
CA LEU A 257 -3.11 -0.57 13.41
C LEU A 257 -3.22 -0.51 11.88
N MET A 258 -2.86 -1.59 11.19
CA MET A 258 -2.80 -1.65 9.73
C MET A 258 -3.74 -2.74 9.16
N ALA A 259 -3.53 -3.16 7.91
CA ALA A 259 -4.47 -4.00 7.15
C ALA A 259 -4.85 -5.32 7.86
N ASP A 260 -3.88 -5.97 8.50
CA ASP A 260 -4.07 -7.26 9.19
C ASP A 260 -4.35 -7.09 10.69
N ALA A 261 -4.71 -5.88 11.12
CA ALA A 261 -5.00 -5.62 12.53
C ALA A 261 -6.14 -6.49 13.04
N GLN A 262 -6.02 -6.86 14.32
CA GLN A 262 -7.08 -7.52 15.09
C GLN A 262 -8.40 -6.76 14.98
N THR A 263 -9.51 -7.46 15.21
CA THR A 263 -10.85 -6.86 15.17
C THR A 263 -11.21 -6.15 16.47
N THR A 264 -10.66 -6.61 17.59
CA THR A 264 -10.88 -6.07 18.94
C THR A 264 -9.56 -5.87 19.67
N GLY A 265 -9.50 -4.89 20.56
CA GLY A 265 -8.36 -4.69 21.47
C GLY A 265 -8.77 -3.94 22.73
N GLY A 266 -7.94 -4.00 23.77
CA GLY A 266 -8.19 -3.35 25.07
C GLY A 266 -7.28 -2.15 25.37
N TYR A 267 -6.43 -1.73 24.43
CA TYR A 267 -5.57 -0.56 24.62
C TYR A 267 -6.26 0.75 24.24
N PRO A 268 -6.01 1.85 24.98
CA PRO A 268 -6.56 3.17 24.70
C PRO A 268 -6.15 3.67 23.32
N LYS A 269 -7.08 4.33 22.63
CA LYS A 269 -6.95 4.82 21.26
C LYS A 269 -6.74 6.33 21.31
N ILE A 270 -5.49 6.77 21.18
CA ILE A 270 -5.13 8.18 21.26
C ILE A 270 -5.49 8.96 19.98
N GLY A 271 -5.56 8.27 18.85
CA GLY A 271 -5.81 8.89 17.54
C GLY A 271 -6.26 7.88 16.48
N VAL A 272 -6.72 8.39 15.34
CA VAL A 272 -7.08 7.59 14.16
C VAL A 272 -6.53 8.26 12.91
N VAL A 273 -5.56 7.64 12.25
CA VAL A 273 -5.03 8.08 10.96
C VAL A 273 -6.17 8.05 9.94
N ILE A 274 -6.34 9.15 9.20
CA ILE A 274 -7.45 9.27 8.25
C ILE A 274 -7.25 8.30 7.07
N GLY A 275 -8.35 7.81 6.50
CA GLY A 275 -8.30 6.85 5.39
C GLY A 275 -7.44 7.33 4.22
N ALA A 276 -7.53 8.63 3.88
CA ALA A 276 -6.77 9.25 2.81
C ALA A 276 -5.24 9.26 3.02
N ASP A 277 -4.75 9.03 4.24
CA ASP A 277 -3.32 9.02 4.59
C ASP A 277 -2.79 7.64 5.00
N LEU A 278 -3.65 6.62 5.15
CA LEU A 278 -3.23 5.26 5.52
C LEU A 278 -2.19 4.68 4.58
N TRP A 279 -2.39 4.90 3.28
CA TRP A 279 -1.50 4.39 2.25
C TRP A 279 -0.11 5.08 2.33
N ARG A 280 -0.04 6.35 2.77
CA ARG A 280 1.22 7.07 3.03
C ARG A 280 1.98 6.43 4.18
N LEU A 281 1.28 6.15 5.28
CA LEU A 281 1.85 5.51 6.45
C LEU A 281 2.39 4.11 6.10
N ALA A 282 1.69 3.38 5.24
CA ALA A 282 2.16 2.10 4.71
C ALA A 282 3.40 2.18 3.82
N GLN A 283 3.83 3.36 3.36
CA GLN A 283 5.06 3.51 2.59
C GLN A 283 6.27 3.92 3.45
N VAL A 284 6.06 4.43 4.67
CA VAL A 284 7.14 4.89 5.55
C VAL A 284 8.16 3.76 5.82
N PRO A 285 9.44 3.93 5.44
CA PRO A 285 10.46 2.92 5.69
C PRO A 285 10.70 2.64 7.17
N LEU A 286 11.18 1.43 7.49
CA LEU A 286 11.68 1.12 8.82
C LEU A 286 12.85 2.04 9.18
N GLY A 287 12.85 2.58 10.40
CA GLY A 287 13.83 3.56 10.86
C GLY A 287 13.57 5.00 10.39
N ALA A 288 12.58 5.23 9.51
CA ALA A 288 12.24 6.58 9.07
C ALA A 288 11.27 7.27 10.03
N PRO A 289 11.38 8.61 10.16
CA PRO A 289 10.47 9.40 10.98
C PRO A 289 9.12 9.67 10.28
N VAL A 290 8.05 9.66 11.08
CA VAL A 290 6.70 10.11 10.73
C VAL A 290 6.26 11.19 11.72
N ARG A 291 5.55 12.22 11.25
CA ARG A 291 4.97 13.26 12.10
C ARG A 291 3.46 13.27 11.93
N PHE A 292 2.73 13.23 13.03
CA PHE A 292 1.27 13.28 12.97
C PHE A 292 0.77 14.71 12.95
N VAL A 293 -0.16 14.99 12.04
CA VAL A 293 -0.79 16.30 11.88
C VAL A 293 -2.25 16.17 12.32
N GLN A 294 -2.61 16.90 13.36
CA GLN A 294 -3.99 16.95 13.82
C GLN A 294 -4.88 17.57 12.75
N VAL A 295 -6.01 16.94 12.46
CA VAL A 295 -7.02 17.46 11.54
C VAL A 295 -8.42 17.42 12.15
N THR A 296 -9.35 18.15 11.55
CA THR A 296 -10.79 18.05 11.83
C THR A 296 -11.45 17.00 10.94
N LEU A 297 -12.69 16.62 11.26
CA LEU A 297 -13.48 15.71 10.43
C LEU A 297 -13.68 16.28 9.01
N ALA A 298 -14.02 17.58 8.90
CA ALA A 298 -14.18 18.24 7.61
C ALA A 298 -12.88 18.23 6.77
N GLN A 299 -11.72 18.38 7.41
CA GLN A 299 -10.43 18.26 6.72
C GLN A 299 -10.14 16.81 6.29
N ALA A 300 -10.56 15.82 7.06
CA ALA A 300 -10.45 14.41 6.70
C ALA A 300 -11.35 14.06 5.50
N GLU A 301 -12.58 14.57 5.46
CA GLU A 301 -13.51 14.42 4.34
C GLU A 301 -12.97 15.11 3.08
N ALA A 302 -12.45 16.33 3.21
CA ALA A 302 -11.82 17.04 2.09
C ALA A 302 -10.61 16.29 1.52
N ALA A 303 -9.79 15.68 2.39
CA ALA A 303 -8.67 14.83 1.98
C ALA A 303 -9.13 13.59 1.21
N GLN A 304 -10.21 12.96 1.66
CA GLN A 304 -10.81 11.82 0.97
C GLN A 304 -11.37 12.22 -0.40
N ALA A 305 -12.08 13.35 -0.48
CA ALA A 305 -12.61 13.88 -1.74
C ALA A 305 -11.49 14.22 -2.75
N GLU A 306 -10.33 14.68 -2.27
CA GLU A 306 -9.15 14.91 -3.11
C GLU A 306 -8.57 13.61 -3.69
N LEU A 307 -8.49 12.55 -2.88
CA LEU A 307 -8.06 11.23 -3.35
C LEU A 307 -9.01 10.70 -4.43
N GLU A 308 -10.31 10.80 -4.21
CA GLU A 308 -11.32 10.37 -5.17
C GLU A 308 -11.28 11.21 -6.45
N ARG A 309 -11.04 12.52 -6.34
CA ARG A 309 -10.84 13.39 -7.51
C ARG A 309 -9.62 12.96 -8.32
N TYR A 310 -8.51 12.63 -7.67
CA TYR A 310 -7.32 12.11 -8.34
C TYR A 310 -7.62 10.81 -9.10
N LEU A 311 -8.32 9.85 -8.47
CA LEU A 311 -8.73 8.60 -9.13
C LEU A 311 -9.65 8.86 -10.32
N ARG A 312 -10.63 9.77 -10.19
CA ARG A 312 -11.52 10.16 -11.30
C ARG A 312 -10.76 10.83 -12.45
N GLN A 313 -9.73 11.61 -12.16
CA GLN A 313 -8.89 12.22 -13.19
C GLN A 313 -8.12 11.16 -13.99
N ILE A 314 -7.64 10.10 -13.32
CA ILE A 314 -7.03 8.95 -14.00
C ILE A 314 -8.05 8.25 -14.89
N ASP A 315 -9.24 7.94 -14.36
CA ASP A 315 -10.31 7.28 -15.13
C ASP A 315 -10.69 8.10 -16.37
N GLN A 316 -10.76 9.44 -16.23
CA GLN A 316 -11.06 10.34 -17.35
C GLN A 316 -9.94 10.36 -18.40
N ALA A 317 -8.68 10.43 -17.96
CA ALA A 317 -7.53 10.43 -18.86
C ALA A 317 -7.40 9.12 -19.64
N LEU A 318 -7.62 7.98 -18.97
CA LEU A 318 -7.63 6.65 -19.58
C LEU A 318 -8.75 6.52 -20.63
N ARG A 319 -9.94 7.06 -20.35
CA ARG A 319 -11.05 7.09 -21.31
C ARG A 319 -10.68 7.91 -22.55
N TRP A 320 -10.16 9.13 -22.37
CA TRP A 320 -9.76 9.97 -23.52
C TRP A 320 -8.68 9.30 -24.39
N GLN A 321 -7.72 8.61 -23.77
CA GLN A 321 -6.73 7.84 -24.52
C GLN A 321 -7.38 6.69 -25.30
N GLY A 322 -8.32 5.97 -24.68
CA GLY A 322 -9.09 4.90 -25.33
C GLY A 322 -9.94 5.40 -26.51
N ASP A 323 -10.49 6.61 -26.41
CA ASP A 323 -11.27 7.27 -27.46
C ASP A 323 -10.40 7.84 -28.61
N GLY A 324 -9.08 7.58 -28.58
CA GLY A 324 -8.15 7.99 -29.63
C GLY A 324 -7.67 9.43 -29.53
N MET A 325 -7.87 10.09 -28.39
CA MET A 325 -7.28 11.42 -28.15
C MET A 325 -5.76 11.28 -28.06
N PRO A 326 -4.99 11.87 -28.99
CA PRO A 326 -3.54 11.75 -28.97
C PRO A 326 -2.99 12.56 -27.79
N ILE A 327 -2.66 11.87 -26.70
CA ILE A 327 -1.79 12.43 -25.66
C ILE A 327 -0.41 12.51 -26.31
N ALA A 328 -0.05 13.69 -26.83
CA ALA A 328 1.17 14.02 -27.57
C ALA A 328 2.07 12.81 -27.90
N ALA A 329 1.92 12.27 -29.12
CA ALA A 329 2.74 11.17 -29.62
C ALA A 329 4.22 11.44 -29.35
N ARG A 330 4.93 10.48 -28.74
CA ARG A 330 6.38 10.53 -28.63
C ARG A 330 6.96 10.63 -30.04
N ARG A 331 7.59 11.76 -30.37
CA ARG A 331 8.64 11.76 -31.39
C ARG A 331 9.73 10.82 -30.87
N ARG A 332 9.91 9.66 -31.51
CA ARG A 332 11.14 8.87 -31.31
C ARG A 332 12.31 9.81 -31.64
N ALA A 333 13.07 10.20 -30.63
CA ALA A 333 14.34 10.87 -30.88
C ALA A 333 15.26 9.81 -31.53
N SER A 334 15.39 9.86 -32.86
CA SER A 334 16.47 9.17 -33.53
C SER A 334 17.73 9.96 -33.25
N THR A 335 18.51 9.55 -32.25
CA THR A 335 19.90 9.99 -32.17
C THR A 335 20.60 9.45 -33.41
N ARG A 336 20.83 10.30 -34.41
CA ARG A 336 21.75 9.94 -35.50
C ARG A 336 23.09 9.67 -34.85
N VAL A 337 23.57 8.43 -34.94
CA VAL A 337 24.97 8.13 -34.66
C VAL A 337 25.76 8.97 -35.67
N ALA A 338 26.52 9.95 -35.17
CA ALA A 338 27.43 10.70 -36.01
C ALA A 338 28.46 9.70 -36.55
N ALA A 339 28.57 9.65 -37.88
CA ALA A 339 29.58 8.87 -38.61
C ALA A 339 30.97 9.50 -38.44
#